data_AF-A0A7J8LET6-F1
#
_entry.id   AF-A0A7J8LET6-F1
#
_cell.length_a   1.000
_cell.length_b   1.000
_cell.length_c   1.000
_cell.angle_alpha   90.00
_cell.angle_beta   90.00
_cell.angle_gamma   90.00
#
_symmetry.space_group_name_H-M   'P 1'
#
loop_
_entity.id
_entity.type
_entity.pdbx_description
1 polymer ?
#
loop_
_entity_poly.entity_id
_entity_poly.type
_entity_poly.pdbx_seq_one_letter_code
_entity_poly.pdbx_strand_id
1 'polypeptide(L)'
;ERLLSYDRAIHSEPSFKRDQKDGLLRDLGHYMRTLKAVHSGADLESAISNCMGYRAEGQGFMVGVQINPIPGLPSGFPDLLRFVLEHIEDRNVEALLEGLLEARQELRPLLFKSTGRLKDLLFLDIALDSTVRTAIERGYEELNNARPEKIMHFITLVLENLALSSDDNEDLVYCLKGWHHSISMCKSKSAHWALYAKSVLDRTRLALASKAETYQRILQPSAEYLGSLLGVDQWAINIFTEEIIRAGSAATLSSLINRLDPVLRETAHLGSGTY
;
A
#
# COMPACT_ATOMS: atom_id res chain seq x y z
N GLU A 1 -9.18 -26.71 27.53
CA GLU A 1 -9.96 -27.72 26.76
C GLU A 1 -9.66 -27.71 25.26
N ARG A 2 -9.68 -26.58 24.52
CA ARG A 2 -9.37 -26.55 23.06
C ARG A 2 -8.00 -27.12 22.64
N LEU A 3 -6.99 -27.05 23.51
CA LEU A 3 -5.63 -27.55 23.20
C LEU A 3 -5.51 -29.09 23.33
N LEU A 4 -6.45 -29.73 24.03
CA LEU A 4 -6.48 -31.18 24.25
C LEU A 4 -7.25 -31.92 23.15
N SER A 5 -8.00 -31.20 22.32
CA SER A 5 -8.81 -31.75 21.23
C SER A 5 -8.10 -31.76 19.88
N TYR A 6 -6.82 -31.38 19.80
CA TYR A 6 -6.02 -31.45 18.57
C TYR A 6 -5.44 -32.85 18.38
N ASP A 7 -5.20 -33.26 17.13
CA ASP A 7 -4.54 -34.54 16.78
C ASP A 7 -3.19 -34.74 17.47
N ARG A 8 -2.50 -33.63 17.82
CA ARG A 8 -1.38 -33.62 18.77
C ARG A 8 -1.76 -32.81 20.00
N ALA A 9 -2.48 -33.46 20.90
CA ALA A 9 -2.97 -32.86 22.14
C ALA A 9 -1.80 -32.44 23.06
N ILE A 10 -1.86 -31.20 23.55
CA ILE A 10 -0.88 -30.65 24.50
C ILE A 10 -1.40 -30.95 25.91
N HIS A 11 -0.80 -31.95 26.57
CA HIS A 11 -1.25 -32.47 27.87
C HIS A 11 -0.53 -31.85 29.08
N SER A 12 0.49 -31.04 28.86
CA SER A 12 1.30 -30.45 29.92
C SER A 12 1.55 -28.98 29.66
N GLU A 13 1.67 -28.19 30.73
CA GLU A 13 2.06 -26.79 30.58
C GLU A 13 3.50 -26.70 30.05
N PRO A 14 3.76 -25.83 29.06
CA PRO A 14 5.09 -25.66 28.51
C PRO A 14 6.06 -25.17 29.59
N SER A 15 7.11 -25.95 29.88
CA SER A 15 8.17 -25.55 30.80
C SER A 15 9.26 -24.80 30.02
N PHE A 16 9.35 -23.49 30.21
CA PHE A 16 10.40 -22.68 29.59
C PHE A 16 11.59 -22.54 30.53
N LYS A 17 12.77 -23.03 30.11
CA LYS A 17 14.03 -22.69 30.78
C LYS A 17 14.54 -21.35 30.26
N ARG A 18 15.25 -20.59 31.11
CA ARG A 18 15.72 -19.22 30.77
C ARG A 18 16.64 -19.18 29.55
N ASP A 19 17.41 -20.23 29.33
CA ASP A 19 18.32 -20.43 28.19
C ASP A 19 17.59 -20.72 26.87
N GLN A 20 16.33 -21.18 26.91
CA GLN A 20 15.54 -21.47 25.71
C GLN A 20 14.89 -20.23 25.10
N LYS A 21 14.77 -19.14 25.86
CA LYS A 21 14.09 -17.90 25.43
C LYS A 21 14.67 -17.35 24.13
N ASP A 22 15.99 -17.20 24.07
CA ASP A 22 16.64 -16.57 22.92
C ASP A 22 16.58 -17.48 21.68
N GLY A 23 16.68 -18.80 21.87
CA GLY A 23 16.47 -19.78 20.80
C GLY A 23 15.06 -19.72 20.24
N LEU A 24 14.04 -19.69 21.11
CA LEU A 24 12.63 -19.61 20.71
C LEU A 24 12.29 -18.30 20.01
N LEU A 25 12.81 -17.16 20.48
CA LEU A 25 12.63 -15.87 19.81
C LEU A 25 13.25 -15.86 18.42
N ARG A 26 14.46 -16.42 18.29
CA ARG A 26 15.14 -16.56 17.00
C ARG A 26 14.33 -17.46 16.05
N ASP A 27 13.90 -18.63 16.51
CA ASP A 27 13.18 -19.61 15.69
C ASP A 27 11.78 -19.09 15.30
N LEU A 28 11.09 -18.40 16.21
CA LEU A 28 9.85 -17.68 15.90
C LEU A 28 10.08 -16.59 14.86
N GLY A 29 11.16 -15.82 14.99
CA GLY A 29 11.53 -14.79 14.01
C GLY A 29 11.88 -15.37 12.63
N HIS A 30 12.49 -16.56 12.57
CA HIS A 30 12.71 -17.28 11.32
C HIS A 30 11.38 -17.79 10.73
N TYR A 31 10.55 -18.43 11.55
CA TYR A 31 9.24 -18.91 11.12
C TYR A 31 8.38 -17.78 10.56
N MET A 32 8.32 -16.63 11.24
CA MET A 32 7.59 -15.45 10.77
C MET A 32 8.14 -14.92 9.45
N ARG A 33 9.47 -14.87 9.27
CA ARG A 33 10.09 -14.46 7.99
C ARG A 33 9.73 -15.43 6.86
N THR A 34 9.80 -16.74 7.10
CA THR A 34 9.39 -17.73 6.11
C THR A 34 7.90 -17.61 5.80
N LEU A 35 7.05 -17.42 6.80
CA LEU A 35 5.61 -17.24 6.61
C LEU A 35 5.33 -15.99 5.76
N LYS A 36 5.98 -14.85 6.04
CA LYS A 36 5.88 -13.63 5.25
C LYS A 36 6.32 -13.84 3.80
N ALA A 37 7.49 -14.45 3.60
CA ALA A 37 8.03 -14.72 2.27
C ALA A 37 7.18 -15.69 1.45
N VAL A 38 6.56 -16.69 2.10
CA VAL A 38 5.72 -17.71 1.43
C VAL A 38 4.32 -17.19 1.13
N HIS A 39 3.73 -16.38 2.02
CA HIS A 39 2.36 -15.90 1.87
C HIS A 39 2.23 -14.54 1.18
N SER A 40 3.33 -13.80 1.05
CA SER A 40 3.36 -12.51 0.39
C SER A 40 4.53 -12.46 -0.58
N GLY A 41 4.28 -12.85 -1.84
CA GLY A 41 5.24 -12.60 -2.93
C GLY A 41 5.58 -11.12 -3.09
N ALA A 42 4.74 -10.22 -2.54
CA ALA A 42 4.91 -8.78 -2.48
C ALA A 42 5.29 -8.28 -1.06
N ASP A 43 5.92 -9.10 -0.22
CA ASP A 43 6.52 -8.62 1.02
C ASP A 43 7.67 -7.67 0.67
N LEU A 44 7.67 -6.47 1.26
CA LEU A 44 8.56 -5.39 0.83
C LEU A 44 10.04 -5.76 0.99
N GLU A 45 10.43 -6.34 2.12
CA GLU A 45 11.81 -6.76 2.37
C GLU A 45 12.24 -7.85 1.36
N SER A 46 11.37 -8.84 1.14
CA SER A 46 11.61 -9.92 0.19
C SER A 46 11.69 -9.43 -1.26
N ALA A 47 10.80 -8.52 -1.66
CA ALA A 47 10.77 -7.95 -3.01
C ALA A 47 12.01 -7.07 -3.28
N ILE A 48 12.41 -6.25 -2.31
CA ILE A 48 13.66 -5.48 -2.36
C ILE A 48 14.85 -6.43 -2.47
N SER A 49 14.96 -7.43 -1.60
CA SER A 49 16.05 -8.41 -1.61
C SER A 49 16.15 -9.14 -2.95
N ASN A 50 15.02 -9.54 -3.53
CA ASN A 50 15.01 -10.18 -4.84
C ASN A 50 15.57 -9.23 -5.91
N CYS A 51 15.13 -7.98 -5.97
CA CYS A 51 15.62 -7.00 -6.96
C CYS A 51 17.08 -6.60 -6.76
N MET A 52 17.51 -6.41 -5.51
CA MET A 52 18.85 -6.00 -5.12
C MET A 52 19.86 -7.14 -5.12
N GLY A 53 19.38 -8.39 -5.16
CA GLY A 53 20.22 -9.57 -5.05
C GLY A 53 20.58 -9.87 -3.61
N TYR A 54 20.73 -11.16 -3.32
CA TYR A 54 21.16 -11.65 -2.01
C TYR A 54 21.95 -12.93 -2.17
N ARG A 55 22.73 -13.24 -1.12
CA ARG A 55 23.43 -14.51 -0.99
C ARG A 55 22.98 -15.18 0.30
N ALA A 56 22.49 -16.39 0.19
CA ALA A 56 22.14 -17.24 1.33
C ALA A 56 23.00 -18.50 1.29
N GLU A 57 23.77 -18.74 2.34
CA GLU A 57 24.51 -19.99 2.49
C GLU A 57 23.56 -21.07 2.99
N GLY A 58 23.46 -22.18 2.27
CA GLY A 58 22.67 -23.33 2.72
C GLY A 58 23.38 -24.03 3.88
N GLN A 59 22.63 -24.42 4.90
CA GLN A 59 23.14 -25.32 5.95
C GLN A 59 22.82 -26.77 5.59
N GLY A 60 23.81 -27.66 5.66
CA GLY A 60 23.66 -29.08 5.39
C GLY A 60 23.53 -29.41 3.90
N PHE A 61 22.48 -30.13 3.51
CA PHE A 61 22.24 -30.58 2.12
C PHE A 61 21.62 -29.52 1.20
N MET A 62 21.28 -28.33 1.72
CA MET A 62 20.72 -27.25 0.91
C MET A 62 21.83 -26.54 0.14
N VAL A 63 21.65 -26.39 -1.18
CA VAL A 63 22.56 -25.62 -2.03
C VAL A 63 22.41 -24.14 -1.68
N GLY A 64 23.52 -23.43 -1.47
CA GLY A 64 23.50 -21.98 -1.28
C GLY A 64 22.87 -21.27 -2.49
N VAL A 65 22.15 -20.19 -2.24
CA VAL A 65 21.48 -19.39 -3.26
C VAL A 65 22.26 -18.09 -3.46
N GLN A 66 22.56 -17.75 -4.71
CA GLN A 66 23.09 -16.44 -5.09
C GLN A 66 22.18 -15.84 -6.16
N ILE A 67 21.49 -14.75 -5.79
CA ILE A 67 20.70 -13.94 -6.71
C ILE A 67 21.49 -12.66 -6.98
N ASN A 68 21.76 -12.38 -8.24
CA ASN A 68 22.41 -11.12 -8.64
C ASN A 68 21.39 -9.97 -8.69
N PRO A 69 21.81 -8.72 -8.41
CA PRO A 69 20.96 -7.55 -8.60
C PRO A 69 20.41 -7.46 -10.03
N ILE A 70 19.22 -6.88 -10.20
CA ILE A 70 18.67 -6.61 -11.52
C ILE A 70 19.53 -5.55 -12.21
N PRO A 71 20.00 -5.79 -13.45
CA PRO A 71 20.80 -4.81 -14.17
C PRO A 71 19.95 -3.60 -14.58
N GLY A 72 20.56 -2.41 -14.58
CA GLY A 72 19.91 -1.18 -15.04
C GLY A 72 19.00 -0.51 -14.02
N LEU A 73 19.07 -0.90 -12.75
CA LEU A 73 18.48 -0.13 -11.65
C LEU A 73 19.14 1.27 -11.56
N PRO A 74 18.38 2.34 -11.24
CA PRO A 74 18.95 3.67 -11.05
C PRO A 74 20.01 3.68 -9.94
N SER A 75 21.04 4.52 -10.08
CA SER A 75 22.19 4.50 -9.16
C SER A 75 21.83 4.88 -7.72
N GLY A 76 20.82 5.73 -7.50
CA GLY A 76 20.31 6.11 -6.17
C GLY A 76 19.25 5.17 -5.61
N PHE A 77 18.73 4.25 -6.42
CA PHE A 77 17.66 3.32 -6.03
C PHE A 77 18.01 2.44 -4.81
N PRO A 78 19.23 1.90 -4.66
CA PRO A 78 19.62 1.11 -3.48
C PRO A 78 19.52 1.89 -2.18
N ASP A 79 19.94 3.17 -2.20
CA ASP A 79 19.91 4.04 -1.02
C ASP A 79 18.48 4.43 -0.68
N LEU A 80 17.65 4.69 -1.69
CA LEU A 80 16.23 4.98 -1.52
C LEU A 80 15.46 3.80 -0.93
N LEU A 81 15.69 2.57 -1.42
CA LEU A 81 15.05 1.37 -0.86
C LEU A 81 15.50 1.08 0.57
N ARG A 82 16.77 1.36 0.89
CA ARG A 82 17.29 1.26 2.26
C ARG A 82 16.62 2.27 3.18
N PHE A 83 16.50 3.52 2.73
CA PHE A 83 15.76 4.56 3.44
C PHE A 83 14.32 4.10 3.72
N VAL A 84 13.62 3.60 2.71
CA VAL A 84 12.25 3.06 2.88
C VAL A 84 12.22 2.00 3.97
N LEU A 85 13.11 0.99 3.91
CA LEU A 85 13.18 -0.09 4.91
C LEU A 85 13.44 0.43 6.34
N GLU A 86 14.34 1.38 6.49
CA GLU A 86 14.71 1.97 7.79
C GLU A 86 13.54 2.73 8.44
N HIS A 87 12.63 3.28 7.64
CA HIS A 87 11.52 4.14 8.11
C HIS A 87 10.16 3.41 8.14
N ILE A 88 10.09 2.11 7.81
CA ILE A 88 8.82 1.35 7.79
C ILE A 88 8.11 1.42 9.13
N GLU A 89 8.83 1.41 10.25
CA GLU A 89 8.25 1.40 11.60
C GLU A 89 8.08 2.81 12.20
N ASP A 90 8.47 3.85 11.47
CA ASP A 90 8.40 5.22 11.97
C ASP A 90 6.96 5.66 12.20
N ARG A 91 6.80 6.37 13.33
CA ARG A 91 5.51 6.94 13.72
C ARG A 91 5.07 8.04 12.74
N ASN A 92 5.99 8.95 12.39
CA ASN A 92 5.73 9.96 11.36
C ASN A 92 5.96 9.33 9.97
N VAL A 93 4.86 9.13 9.25
CA VAL A 93 4.88 8.41 7.97
C VAL A 93 5.16 9.28 6.75
N GLU A 94 5.27 10.60 6.92
CA GLU A 94 5.36 11.57 5.80
C GLU A 94 6.60 11.31 4.92
N ALA A 95 7.78 11.23 5.52
CA ALA A 95 9.02 10.97 4.79
C ALA A 95 9.05 9.57 4.15
N LEU A 96 8.46 8.57 4.82
CA LEU A 96 8.30 7.22 4.28
C LEU A 96 7.44 7.25 3.00
N LEU A 97 6.31 7.98 3.01
CA LEU A 97 5.41 8.09 1.86
C LEU A 97 6.10 8.74 0.65
N GLU A 98 6.86 9.82 0.88
CA GLU A 98 7.65 10.47 -0.18
C GLU A 98 8.68 9.51 -0.76
N GLY A 99 9.44 8.81 0.08
CA GLY A 99 10.43 7.82 -0.38
C GLY A 99 9.81 6.64 -1.13
N LEU A 100 8.63 6.17 -0.71
CA LEU A 100 7.88 5.13 -1.43
C LEU A 100 7.44 5.60 -2.82
N LEU A 101 6.93 6.83 -2.94
CA LEU A 101 6.51 7.39 -4.22
C LEU A 101 7.70 7.59 -5.17
N GLU A 102 8.79 8.15 -4.67
CA GLU A 102 10.02 8.32 -5.43
C GLU A 102 10.53 6.96 -5.95
N ALA A 103 10.49 5.92 -5.11
CA ALA A 103 10.89 4.58 -5.51
C ALA A 103 9.99 4.03 -6.63
N ARG A 104 8.68 4.24 -6.55
CA ARG A 104 7.75 3.81 -7.61
C ARG A 104 7.94 4.60 -8.91
N GLN A 105 8.21 5.90 -8.82
CA GLN A 105 8.51 6.74 -9.99
C GLN A 105 9.79 6.27 -10.70
N GLU A 106 10.86 6.03 -9.96
CA GLU A 106 12.14 5.53 -10.48
C GLU A 106 12.03 4.10 -11.06
N LEU A 107 11.16 3.27 -10.48
CA LEU A 107 10.91 1.90 -10.95
C LEU A 107 10.08 1.88 -12.25
N ARG A 108 9.16 2.83 -12.43
CA ARG A 108 8.17 2.85 -13.52
C ARG A 108 8.77 2.63 -14.92
N PRO A 109 9.85 3.31 -15.36
CA PRO A 109 10.42 3.09 -16.68
C PRO A 109 10.93 1.66 -16.90
N LEU A 110 11.29 0.94 -15.83
CA LEU A 110 11.77 -0.44 -15.91
C LEU A 110 10.63 -1.45 -16.10
N LEU A 111 9.43 -1.14 -15.61
CA LEU A 111 8.24 -1.99 -15.77
C LEU A 111 7.79 -2.11 -17.24
N PHE A 112 8.09 -1.09 -18.06
CA PHE A 112 7.79 -1.08 -19.49
C PHE A 112 8.91 -1.66 -20.37
N LYS A 113 10.03 -2.10 -19.77
CA LYS A 113 11.13 -2.75 -20.50
C LYS A 113 10.97 -4.26 -20.43
N SER A 114 11.19 -4.93 -21.57
CA SER A 114 11.29 -6.39 -21.58
C SER A 114 12.56 -6.82 -20.85
N THR A 115 12.40 -7.53 -19.72
CA THR A 115 13.51 -8.10 -18.96
C THR A 115 13.17 -9.52 -18.52
N GLY A 116 14.18 -10.39 -18.40
CA GLY A 116 13.98 -11.75 -17.89
C GLY A 116 13.55 -11.82 -16.42
N ARG A 117 13.55 -10.68 -15.71
CA ARG A 117 13.20 -10.53 -14.30
C ARG A 117 12.06 -9.53 -14.05
N LEU A 118 11.22 -9.28 -15.07
CA LEU A 118 10.09 -8.35 -14.97
C LEU A 118 9.14 -8.71 -13.82
N LYS A 119 8.94 -10.01 -13.56
CA LYS A 119 8.17 -10.50 -12.43
C LYS A 119 8.63 -9.86 -11.11
N ASP A 120 9.93 -9.84 -10.84
CA ASP A 120 10.46 -9.33 -9.57
C ASP A 120 10.24 -7.82 -9.44
N LEU A 121 10.35 -7.07 -10.54
CA LEU A 121 10.04 -5.64 -10.58
C LEU A 121 8.55 -5.38 -10.32
N LEU A 122 7.64 -6.20 -10.87
CA LEU A 122 6.21 -6.10 -10.60
C LEU A 122 5.88 -6.38 -9.13
N PHE A 123 6.51 -7.40 -8.53
CA PHE A 123 6.34 -7.68 -7.10
C PHE A 123 6.88 -6.55 -6.22
N LEU A 124 7.98 -5.91 -6.61
CA LEU A 124 8.49 -4.72 -5.93
C LEU A 124 7.50 -3.55 -6.03
N ASP A 125 6.94 -3.27 -7.20
CA ASP A 125 5.96 -2.18 -7.36
C ASP A 125 4.70 -2.42 -6.52
N ILE A 126 4.17 -3.65 -6.51
CA ILE A 126 3.02 -4.04 -5.68
C ILE A 126 3.36 -3.91 -4.19
N ALA A 127 4.56 -4.31 -3.78
CA ALA A 127 5.00 -4.19 -2.40
C ALA A 127 5.09 -2.72 -1.95
N LEU A 128 5.62 -1.84 -2.81
CA LEU A 128 5.68 -0.40 -2.57
C LEU A 128 4.28 0.21 -2.47
N ASP A 129 3.36 -0.11 -3.39
CA ASP A 129 1.95 0.35 -3.35
C ASP A 129 1.24 -0.07 -2.05
N SER A 130 1.37 -1.35 -1.67
CA SER A 130 0.78 -1.89 -0.45
C SER A 130 1.37 -1.23 0.81
N THR A 131 2.65 -0.87 0.78
CA THR A 131 3.31 -0.17 1.88
C THR A 131 2.80 1.26 2.01
N VAL A 132 2.51 1.96 0.89
CA VAL A 132 1.86 3.28 0.93
C VAL A 132 0.51 3.20 1.65
N ARG A 133 -0.33 2.23 1.28
CA ARG A 133 -1.63 2.01 1.96
C ARG A 133 -1.44 1.81 3.46
N THR A 134 -0.56 0.89 3.84
CA THR A 134 -0.30 0.53 5.25
C THR A 134 0.25 1.71 6.05
N ALA A 135 1.13 2.52 5.45
CA ALA A 135 1.68 3.74 6.06
C ALA A 135 0.59 4.78 6.32
N ILE A 136 -0.34 4.99 5.38
CA ILE A 136 -1.48 5.90 5.56
C ILE A 136 -2.41 5.41 6.66
N GLU A 137 -2.75 4.12 6.67
CA GLU A 137 -3.60 3.52 7.71
C GLU A 137 -3.01 3.73 9.10
N ARG A 138 -1.69 3.54 9.26
CA ARG A 138 -0.98 3.80 10.52
C ARG A 138 -0.99 5.29 10.90
N GLY A 139 -0.73 6.18 9.93
CA GLY A 139 -0.71 7.63 10.15
C GLY A 139 -2.10 8.25 10.32
N TYR A 140 -3.17 7.51 10.04
CA TYR A 140 -4.53 8.06 9.93
C TYR A 140 -5.02 8.70 11.23
N GLU A 141 -4.72 8.12 12.39
CA GLU A 141 -5.12 8.66 13.69
C GLU A 141 -4.40 9.98 14.01
N GLU A 142 -3.15 10.15 13.59
CA GLU A 142 -2.38 11.38 13.82
C GLU A 142 -2.98 12.57 13.06
N LEU A 143 -3.75 12.30 12.00
CA LEU A 143 -4.46 13.30 11.24
C LEU A 143 -5.74 13.81 11.93
N ASN A 144 -6.12 13.29 13.11
CA ASN A 144 -7.37 13.71 13.80
C ASN A 144 -7.38 15.20 14.15
N ASN A 145 -6.21 15.74 14.49
CA ASN A 145 -6.04 17.14 14.88
C ASN A 145 -5.13 17.91 13.90
N ALA A 146 -4.89 17.34 12.71
CA ALA A 146 -4.02 17.94 11.73
C ALA A 146 -4.70 19.13 11.03
N ARG A 147 -3.91 20.12 10.63
CA ARG A 147 -4.43 21.22 9.83
C ARG A 147 -4.84 20.73 8.42
N PRO A 148 -5.80 21.39 7.76
CA PRO A 148 -6.26 21.00 6.42
C PRO A 148 -5.14 20.83 5.41
N GLU A 149 -4.09 21.67 5.47
CA GLU A 149 -2.92 21.62 4.59
C GLU A 149 -2.20 20.27 4.66
N LYS A 150 -2.09 19.70 5.87
CA LYS A 150 -1.43 18.39 6.06
C LYS A 150 -2.29 17.27 5.48
N ILE A 151 -3.61 17.32 5.67
CA ILE A 151 -4.52 16.31 5.09
C ILE A 151 -4.52 16.41 3.57
N MET A 152 -4.56 17.63 3.00
CA MET A 152 -4.45 17.86 1.56
C MET A 152 -3.12 17.35 1.00
N HIS A 153 -2.01 17.51 1.72
CA HIS A 153 -0.72 16.97 1.31
C HIS A 153 -0.73 15.42 1.28
N PHE A 154 -1.27 14.77 2.31
CA PHE A 154 -1.43 13.31 2.30
C PHE A 154 -2.33 12.85 1.14
N ILE A 155 -3.39 13.59 0.83
CA ILE A 155 -4.23 13.35 -0.35
C ILE A 155 -3.40 13.43 -1.64
N THR A 156 -2.50 14.41 -1.80
CA THR A 156 -1.62 14.49 -2.98
C THR A 156 -0.73 13.26 -3.12
N LEU A 157 -0.11 12.80 -2.03
CA LEU A 157 0.76 11.62 -2.04
C LEU A 157 0.01 10.36 -2.45
N VAL A 158 -1.16 10.11 -1.85
CA VAL A 158 -1.95 8.90 -2.17
C VAL A 158 -2.57 8.97 -3.57
N LEU A 159 -2.99 10.16 -4.00
CA LEU A 159 -3.52 10.35 -5.36
C LEU A 159 -2.45 10.15 -6.43
N GLU A 160 -1.23 10.63 -6.19
CA GLU A 160 -0.08 10.37 -7.05
C GLU A 160 0.25 8.87 -7.11
N ASN A 161 0.26 8.20 -5.95
CA ASN A 161 0.45 6.75 -5.89
C ASN A 161 -0.59 6.00 -6.74
N LEU A 162 -1.87 6.40 -6.64
CA LEU A 162 -2.95 5.81 -7.43
C LEU A 162 -2.81 6.11 -8.93
N ALA A 163 -2.34 7.31 -9.28
CA ALA A 163 -2.07 7.67 -10.66
C ALA A 163 -0.91 6.86 -11.26
N LEU A 164 0.07 6.45 -10.43
CA LEU A 164 1.14 5.56 -10.87
C LEU A 164 0.61 4.16 -11.23
N SER A 165 -0.37 3.64 -10.49
CA SER A 165 -1.03 2.36 -10.74
C SER A 165 -2.14 2.38 -11.81
N SER A 166 -2.37 3.52 -12.48
CA SER A 166 -3.47 3.70 -13.43
C SER A 166 -2.97 4.02 -14.84
N ASP A 167 -3.46 3.28 -15.84
CA ASP A 167 -3.15 3.55 -17.26
C ASP A 167 -3.86 4.81 -17.77
N ASP A 168 -5.19 4.87 -17.67
CA ASP A 168 -5.99 6.06 -18.01
C ASP A 168 -6.11 6.97 -16.78
N ASN A 169 -5.07 7.76 -16.51
CA ASN A 169 -4.93 8.53 -15.27
C ASN A 169 -5.14 10.04 -15.45
N GLU A 170 -5.64 10.50 -16.59
CA GLU A 170 -5.79 11.93 -16.91
C GLU A 170 -6.59 12.68 -15.83
N ASP A 171 -7.74 12.13 -15.42
CA ASP A 171 -8.56 12.74 -14.37
C ASP A 171 -7.87 12.76 -13.00
N LEU A 172 -7.08 11.74 -12.67
CA LEU A 172 -6.29 11.70 -11.44
C LEU A 172 -5.20 12.79 -11.46
N VAL A 173 -4.54 12.99 -12.60
CA VAL A 173 -3.54 14.05 -12.80
C VAL A 173 -4.18 15.44 -12.69
N TYR A 174 -5.38 15.65 -13.24
CA TYR A 174 -6.11 16.90 -13.05
C TYR A 174 -6.50 17.14 -11.59
N CYS A 175 -6.94 16.11 -10.87
CA CYS A 175 -7.21 16.20 -9.44
C CYS A 175 -5.93 16.56 -8.66
N LEU A 176 -4.78 15.96 -9.00
CA LEU A 176 -3.49 16.24 -8.36
C LEU A 176 -3.07 17.71 -8.53
N LYS A 177 -3.19 18.24 -9.76
CA LYS A 177 -2.96 19.67 -10.05
C LYS A 177 -3.91 20.55 -9.23
N GLY A 178 -5.19 20.18 -9.14
CA GLY A 178 -6.18 20.86 -8.31
C GLY A 178 -5.81 20.88 -6.82
N TRP A 179 -5.31 19.78 -6.29
CA TRP A 179 -4.89 19.70 -4.88
C TRP A 179 -3.64 20.55 -4.61
N HIS A 180 -2.63 20.54 -5.48
CA HIS A 180 -1.47 21.44 -5.34
C HIS A 180 -1.89 22.91 -5.37
N HIS A 181 -2.82 23.28 -6.26
CA HIS A 181 -3.35 24.64 -6.29
C HIS A 181 -4.13 24.97 -5.00
N SER A 182 -4.95 24.03 -4.50
CA SER A 182 -5.70 24.19 -3.25
C SER A 182 -4.78 24.43 -2.05
N ILE A 183 -3.67 23.68 -1.96
CA ILE A 183 -2.66 23.86 -0.92
C ILE A 183 -2.02 25.26 -1.02
N SER A 184 -1.70 25.72 -2.24
CA SER A 184 -1.15 27.07 -2.46
C SER A 184 -2.13 28.18 -2.06
N MET A 185 -3.41 28.03 -2.41
CA MET A 185 -4.48 28.96 -2.00
C MET A 185 -4.68 28.98 -0.48
N CYS A 186 -4.60 27.82 0.17
CA CYS A 186 -4.73 27.70 1.62
C CYS A 186 -3.56 28.41 2.33
N LYS A 187 -2.32 28.17 1.89
CA LYS A 187 -1.10 28.83 2.41
C LYS A 187 -1.13 30.35 2.24
N SER A 188 -1.67 30.83 1.12
CA SER A 188 -1.84 32.28 0.85
C SER A 188 -3.07 32.90 1.52
N LYS A 189 -3.85 32.12 2.28
CA LYS A 189 -5.09 32.56 2.96
C LYS A 189 -6.11 33.20 2.00
N SER A 190 -6.20 32.69 0.77
CA SER A 190 -7.18 33.15 -0.21
C SER A 190 -8.60 32.92 0.30
N ALA A 191 -9.50 33.90 0.21
CA ALA A 191 -10.86 33.83 0.76
C ALA A 191 -11.68 32.61 0.27
N HIS A 192 -11.38 32.09 -0.92
CA HIS A 192 -12.14 31.01 -1.56
C HIS A 192 -11.39 29.66 -1.58
N TRP A 193 -10.30 29.51 -0.84
CA TRP A 193 -9.48 28.28 -0.87
C TRP A 193 -10.30 27.04 -0.52
N ALA A 194 -11.20 27.14 0.47
CA ALA A 194 -12.00 26.01 0.94
C ALA A 194 -13.06 25.57 -0.08
N LEU A 195 -13.70 26.54 -0.76
CA LEU A 195 -14.64 26.26 -1.85
C LEU A 195 -13.94 25.60 -3.04
N TYR A 196 -12.76 26.10 -3.42
CA TYR A 196 -11.97 25.49 -4.48
C TYR A 196 -11.54 24.07 -4.11
N ALA A 197 -10.97 23.88 -2.91
CA ALA A 197 -10.58 22.56 -2.40
C ALA A 197 -11.77 21.59 -2.36
N LYS A 198 -12.97 22.05 -2.00
CA LYS A 198 -14.20 21.25 -2.04
C LYS A 198 -14.53 20.77 -3.45
N SER A 199 -14.41 21.64 -4.46
CA SER A 199 -14.62 21.24 -5.86
C SER A 199 -13.63 20.17 -6.32
N VAL A 200 -12.36 20.28 -5.90
CA VAL A 200 -11.31 19.29 -6.20
C VAL A 200 -11.59 17.97 -5.48
N LEU A 201 -12.06 18.04 -4.24
CA LEU A 201 -12.50 16.89 -3.45
C LEU A 201 -13.62 16.13 -4.16
N ASP A 202 -14.66 16.82 -4.61
CA ASP A 202 -15.79 16.20 -5.31
C ASP A 202 -15.36 15.59 -6.65
N ARG A 203 -14.48 16.26 -7.40
CA ARG A 203 -13.89 15.69 -8.62
C ARG A 203 -13.06 14.43 -8.31
N THR A 204 -12.31 14.44 -7.21
CA THR A 204 -11.52 13.26 -6.79
C THR A 204 -12.42 12.08 -6.43
N ARG A 205 -13.56 12.32 -5.76
CA ARG A 205 -14.58 11.29 -5.50
C ARG A 205 -15.16 10.69 -6.78
N LEU A 206 -15.48 11.53 -7.77
CA LEU A 206 -15.97 11.06 -9.07
C LEU A 206 -14.92 10.21 -9.80
N ALA A 207 -13.65 10.61 -9.78
CA ALA A 207 -12.56 9.83 -10.37
C ALA A 207 -12.41 8.45 -9.69
N LEU A 208 -12.52 8.39 -8.36
CA LEU A 208 -12.52 7.13 -7.60
C LEU A 208 -13.70 6.23 -7.98
N ALA A 209 -14.91 6.78 -8.10
CA ALA A 209 -16.10 6.02 -8.49
C ALA A 209 -15.97 5.43 -9.90
N SER A 210 -15.50 6.22 -10.87
CA SER A 210 -15.25 5.77 -12.25
C SER A 210 -14.22 4.63 -12.31
N LYS A 211 -13.17 4.70 -11.48
CA LYS A 211 -12.18 3.62 -11.37
C LYS A 211 -12.77 2.35 -10.75
N ALA A 212 -13.56 2.47 -9.70
CA ALA A 212 -14.25 1.34 -9.08
C ALA A 212 -15.16 0.62 -10.10
N GLU A 213 -15.95 1.38 -10.88
CA GLU A 213 -16.79 0.83 -11.95
C GLU A 213 -15.96 0.14 -13.04
N THR A 214 -14.82 0.73 -13.42
CA THR A 214 -13.90 0.13 -14.39
C THR A 214 -13.34 -1.19 -13.89
N TYR A 215 -12.90 -1.27 -12.63
CA TYR A 215 -12.42 -2.52 -12.03
C TYR A 215 -13.53 -3.56 -11.96
N GLN A 216 -14.74 -3.17 -11.55
CA GLN A 216 -15.90 -4.07 -11.54
C GLN A 216 -16.14 -4.69 -12.92
N ARG A 217 -16.11 -3.87 -13.97
CA ARG A 217 -16.31 -4.33 -15.35
C ARG A 217 -15.21 -5.27 -15.86
N ILE A 218 -13.96 -5.08 -15.43
CA ILE A 218 -12.80 -5.84 -15.93
C ILE A 218 -12.59 -7.12 -15.12
N LEU A 219 -12.65 -7.04 -13.79
CA LEU A 219 -12.25 -8.13 -12.89
C LEU A 219 -13.39 -9.07 -12.56
N GLN A 220 -14.59 -8.54 -12.30
CA GLN A 220 -15.71 -9.36 -11.80
C GLN A 220 -16.10 -10.51 -12.75
N PRO A 221 -16.17 -10.33 -14.09
CA PRO A 221 -16.53 -11.44 -14.98
C PRO A 221 -15.54 -12.62 -14.89
N SER A 222 -14.25 -12.32 -14.69
CA SER A 222 -13.22 -13.36 -14.54
C SER A 222 -13.33 -14.04 -13.17
N ALA A 223 -13.65 -13.29 -12.12
CA ALA A 223 -13.88 -13.84 -10.79
C ALA A 223 -15.11 -14.78 -10.77
N GLU A 224 -16.20 -14.39 -11.42
CA GLU A 224 -17.41 -15.21 -11.57
C GLU A 224 -17.13 -16.49 -12.36
N TYR A 225 -16.46 -16.36 -13.50
CA TYR A 225 -16.12 -17.50 -14.35
C TYR A 225 -15.22 -18.51 -13.62
N LEU A 226 -14.07 -18.07 -13.09
CA LEU A 226 -13.13 -18.95 -12.41
C LEU A 226 -13.70 -19.48 -11.09
N GLY A 227 -14.40 -18.62 -10.33
CA GLY A 227 -15.02 -19.01 -9.07
C GLY A 227 -16.04 -20.14 -9.24
N SER A 228 -16.87 -20.06 -10.29
CA SER A 228 -17.85 -21.11 -10.60
C SER A 228 -17.21 -22.45 -10.96
N LEU A 229 -16.10 -22.43 -11.73
CA LEU A 229 -15.39 -23.65 -12.14
C LEU A 229 -14.61 -24.30 -10.99
N LEU A 230 -14.10 -23.50 -10.07
CA LEU A 230 -13.30 -23.95 -8.93
C LEU A 230 -14.15 -24.30 -7.69
N GLY A 231 -15.47 -24.10 -7.76
CA GLY A 231 -16.38 -24.37 -6.64
C GLY A 231 -16.16 -23.41 -5.46
N VAL A 232 -15.77 -22.17 -5.72
CA VAL A 232 -15.63 -21.12 -4.70
C VAL A 232 -17.01 -20.68 -4.24
N ASP A 233 -17.16 -20.39 -2.95
CA ASP A 233 -18.43 -19.92 -2.39
C ASP A 233 -18.90 -18.62 -3.07
N GLN A 234 -20.20 -18.56 -3.39
CA GLN A 234 -20.80 -17.43 -4.09
C GLN A 234 -20.60 -16.08 -3.38
N TRP A 235 -20.58 -16.07 -2.03
CA TRP A 235 -20.37 -14.84 -1.28
C TRP A 235 -18.98 -14.24 -1.54
N ALA A 236 -17.94 -15.08 -1.65
CA ALA A 236 -16.57 -14.64 -1.91
C ALA A 236 -16.41 -14.15 -3.37
N ILE A 237 -17.12 -14.79 -4.31
CA ILE A 237 -17.17 -14.34 -5.70
C ILE A 237 -17.83 -12.96 -5.80
N ASN A 238 -18.99 -12.77 -5.14
CA ASN A 238 -19.79 -11.54 -5.25
C ASN A 238 -19.04 -10.29 -4.78
N ILE A 239 -18.18 -10.42 -3.78
CA ILE A 239 -17.42 -9.29 -3.21
C ILE A 239 -15.99 -9.18 -3.75
N PHE A 240 -15.58 -10.07 -4.65
CA PHE A 240 -14.17 -10.19 -5.06
C PHE A 240 -13.59 -8.84 -5.51
N THR A 241 -14.24 -8.18 -6.46
CA THR A 241 -13.71 -6.92 -7.01
C THR A 241 -13.77 -5.78 -6.00
N GLU A 242 -14.80 -5.75 -5.15
CA GLU A 242 -14.89 -4.79 -4.04
C GLU A 242 -13.72 -4.95 -3.07
N GLU A 243 -13.36 -6.21 -2.75
CA GLU A 243 -12.22 -6.53 -1.89
C GLU A 243 -10.88 -6.13 -2.53
N ILE A 244 -10.73 -6.28 -3.86
CA ILE A 244 -9.55 -5.78 -4.58
C ILE A 244 -9.44 -4.26 -4.47
N ILE A 245 -10.55 -3.53 -4.66
CA ILE A 245 -10.59 -2.07 -4.52
C ILE A 245 -10.26 -1.66 -3.07
N ARG A 246 -10.86 -2.35 -2.09
CA ARG A 246 -10.69 -2.09 -0.65
C ARG A 246 -9.26 -2.37 -0.18
N ALA A 247 -8.60 -3.36 -0.77
CA ALA A 247 -7.21 -3.69 -0.49
C ALA A 247 -6.19 -2.72 -1.13
N GLY A 248 -6.63 -1.83 -2.03
CA GLY A 248 -5.79 -0.88 -2.74
C GLY A 248 -5.73 0.52 -2.14
N SER A 249 -4.85 1.37 -2.70
CA SER A 249 -4.65 2.77 -2.27
C SER A 249 -5.87 3.68 -2.49
N ALA A 250 -6.82 3.28 -3.34
CA ALA A 250 -8.10 3.98 -3.55
C ALA A 250 -8.93 4.07 -2.24
N ALA A 251 -8.91 3.04 -1.41
CA ALA A 251 -9.64 3.01 -0.13
C ALA A 251 -9.07 4.02 0.88
N THR A 252 -7.74 4.10 0.97
CA THR A 252 -7.07 5.10 1.82
C THR A 252 -7.31 6.52 1.32
N LEU A 253 -7.33 6.75 0.01
CA LEU A 253 -7.66 8.06 -0.57
C LEU A 253 -9.09 8.48 -0.23
N SER A 254 -10.06 7.58 -0.37
CA SER A 254 -11.45 7.81 0.02
C SER A 254 -11.56 8.18 1.50
N SER A 255 -10.82 7.49 2.37
CA SER A 255 -10.80 7.76 3.81
C SER A 255 -10.22 9.13 4.16
N LEU A 256 -9.18 9.59 3.45
CA LEU A 256 -8.62 10.94 3.63
C LEU A 256 -9.57 12.03 3.13
N ILE A 257 -10.22 11.80 1.99
CA ILE A 257 -11.23 12.71 1.43
C ILE A 257 -12.42 12.86 2.38
N ASN A 258 -12.96 11.76 2.89
CA ASN A 258 -14.10 11.80 3.81
C ASN A 258 -13.76 12.48 5.14
N ARG A 259 -12.50 12.43 5.57
CA ARG A 259 -12.00 13.17 6.72
C ARG A 259 -11.92 14.68 6.46
N LEU A 260 -11.48 15.08 5.27
CA LEU A 260 -11.32 16.49 4.93
C LEU A 260 -12.66 17.19 4.62
N ASP A 261 -13.64 16.46 4.10
CA ASP A 261 -14.90 17.01 3.62
C ASP A 261 -15.67 17.85 4.67
N PRO A 262 -15.89 17.39 5.92
CA PRO A 262 -16.54 18.22 6.95
C PRO A 262 -15.80 19.54 7.21
N VAL A 263 -14.46 19.49 7.23
CA VAL A 263 -13.61 20.67 7.50
C VAL A 263 -13.74 21.70 6.38
N LEU A 264 -13.77 21.26 5.12
CA LEU A 264 -13.97 22.15 3.97
C LEU A 264 -15.38 22.74 3.97
N ARG A 265 -16.41 21.95 4.30
CA ARG A 265 -17.80 22.44 4.35
C ARG A 265 -17.99 23.50 5.42
N GLU A 266 -17.46 23.28 6.61
CA GLU A 266 -17.49 24.27 7.69
C GLU A 266 -16.75 25.56 7.29
N THR A 267 -15.52 25.43 6.78
CA THR A 267 -14.69 26.57 6.39
C THR A 267 -15.29 27.37 5.23
N ALA A 268 -15.96 26.70 4.30
CA ALA A 268 -16.60 27.31 3.14
C ALA A 268 -18.04 27.77 3.41
N HIS A 269 -18.55 27.63 4.65
CA HIS A 269 -19.94 27.88 5.01
C HIS A 269 -20.96 27.16 4.12
N LEU A 270 -20.60 25.96 3.66
CA LEU A 270 -21.50 25.09 2.92
C LEU A 270 -22.41 24.38 3.92
N GLY A 271 -23.72 24.53 3.77
CA GLY A 271 -24.70 23.91 4.67
C GLY A 271 -24.46 22.41 4.85
N SER A 272 -24.86 21.86 6.00
CA SER A 272 -24.79 20.45 6.35
C SER A 272 -25.82 19.62 5.57
N GLY A 273 -25.77 19.64 4.24
CA GLY A 273 -26.44 18.67 3.39
C GLY A 273 -25.92 17.26 3.68
N THR A 274 -26.69 16.51 4.46
CA THR A 274 -26.69 15.06 4.49
C THR A 274 -27.04 14.53 3.10
N TYR A 275 -26.12 13.76 2.51
CA TYR A 275 -26.45 12.76 1.50
C TYR A 275 -25.98 11.41 2.05
#